data_AF-A0A939NF12-F1
#
_entry.id   AF-A0A939NF12-F1
#
_cell.length_a   1.000
_cell.length_b   1.000
_cell.length_c   1.000
_cell.angle_alpha   90.00
_cell.angle_beta   90.00
_cell.angle_gamma   90.00
#
_symmetry.space_group_name_H-M   'P 1'
#
loop_
_entity.id
_entity.type
_entity.pdbx_description
1 polymer ?
#
loop_
_entity_poly.entity_id
_entity_poly.type
_entity_poly.pdbx_seq_one_letter_code
_entity_poly.pdbx_strand_id
1 'polypeptide(L)'
;MTINGVKIQGEANKDYSNSWKVGGSSGTTSRNCFFATAIEPGTSWALPTNQIAGLQPDTLEGQVLLTSRPPLDVSRYIRELFAYPYGCLEQTISGLYPSLFSTQAELNKIGIKTQTDADRHKAIEVFRIC
;
A
#
# COMPACT_ATOMS: atom_id res chain seq x y z
N MET A 1 -24.46 13.18 -8.97
CA MET A 1 -25.06 14.21 -9.83
C MET A 1 -26.36 13.65 -10.38
N THR A 2 -27.50 14.14 -9.92
CA THR A 2 -28.83 13.68 -10.36
C THR A 2 -29.17 14.42 -11.65
N ILE A 3 -29.23 13.73 -12.77
CA ILE A 3 -29.70 14.32 -14.03
C ILE A 3 -31.22 14.23 -14.03
N ASN A 4 -31.88 15.29 -13.56
CA ASN A 4 -33.33 15.42 -13.65
C ASN A 4 -33.69 16.14 -14.96
N GLY A 5 -34.45 15.50 -15.85
CA GLY A 5 -35.13 16.24 -16.94
C GLY A 5 -35.27 15.57 -18.30
N VAL A 6 -34.74 14.36 -18.56
CA VAL A 6 -34.92 13.73 -19.88
C VAL A 6 -36.27 13.01 -19.94
N LYS A 7 -37.30 13.71 -20.40
CA LYS A 7 -38.60 13.10 -20.73
C LYS A 7 -38.60 12.68 -22.20
N ILE A 8 -38.59 11.38 -22.45
CA ILE A 8 -38.80 10.81 -23.79
C ILE A 8 -40.30 10.52 -23.95
N GLN A 9 -40.92 11.07 -25.00
CA GLN A 9 -42.36 10.88 -25.25
C GLN A 9 -42.66 9.39 -25.51
N GLY A 10 -43.49 8.80 -24.66
CA GLY A 10 -43.98 7.42 -24.80
C GLY A 10 -43.44 6.42 -23.77
N GLU A 11 -42.46 6.80 -22.94
CA GLU A 11 -41.90 5.92 -21.90
C GLU A 11 -42.11 6.48 -20.48
N ALA A 12 -42.36 5.58 -19.53
CA ALA A 12 -42.49 5.95 -18.12
C ALA A 12 -41.17 6.53 -17.58
N ASN A 13 -41.25 7.70 -16.95
CA ASN A 13 -40.12 8.42 -16.39
C ASN A 13 -39.45 7.57 -15.31
N LYS A 14 -38.33 6.90 -15.64
CA LYS A 14 -37.54 6.13 -14.67
C LYS A 14 -36.60 7.08 -13.95
N ASP A 15 -36.67 7.11 -12.63
CA ASP A 15 -35.69 7.80 -11.80
C ASP A 15 -34.29 7.23 -12.08
N TYR A 16 -33.45 8.04 -12.72
CA TYR A 16 -32.10 7.64 -13.13
C TYR A 16 -31.09 8.11 -12.07
N SER A 17 -30.44 7.15 -11.42
CA SER A 17 -29.38 7.39 -10.44
C SER A 17 -28.10 6.69 -10.85
N ASN A 18 -27.02 7.44 -10.95
CA ASN A 18 -25.68 6.92 -11.17
C ASN A 18 -24.73 7.38 -10.06
N SER A 19 -23.78 6.51 -9.75
CA SER A 19 -22.64 6.80 -8.89
C SER A 19 -21.35 6.41 -9.62
N TRP A 20 -20.36 7.30 -9.57
CA TRP A 20 -19.03 7.06 -10.12
C TRP A 20 -18.00 7.20 -9.02
N LYS A 21 -17.10 6.22 -8.91
CA LYS A 21 -15.92 6.31 -8.04
C LYS A 21 -14.76 6.84 -8.87
N VAL A 22 -14.16 7.94 -8.42
CA VAL A 22 -12.96 8.51 -9.02
C VAL A 22 -11.82 8.36 -8.01
N GLY A 23 -10.71 7.76 -8.43
CA GLY A 23 -9.50 7.69 -7.62
C GLY A 23 -8.78 9.03 -7.65
N GLY A 24 -8.34 9.51 -6.49
CA GLY A 24 -7.48 10.70 -6.35
C GLY A 24 -6.09 10.30 -5.89
N SER A 25 -5.06 10.93 -6.44
CA SER A 25 -3.67 10.84 -5.97
C SER A 25 -3.20 12.20 -5.45
N SER A 26 -2.20 12.19 -4.56
CA SER A 26 -1.53 13.43 -4.15
C SER A 26 -0.73 14.03 -5.31
N GLY A 27 -0.69 15.36 -5.39
CA GLY A 27 0.18 16.08 -6.34
C GLY A 27 1.66 16.10 -5.95
N THR A 28 2.02 15.53 -4.80
CA THR A 28 3.40 15.50 -4.28
C THR A 28 3.87 14.08 -4.02
N THR A 29 5.16 13.83 -4.22
CA THR A 29 5.80 12.54 -3.93
C THR A 29 5.79 12.23 -2.43
N SER A 30 5.61 10.96 -2.08
CA SER A 30 5.78 10.48 -0.71
C SER A 30 7.22 10.71 -0.22
N ARG A 31 7.38 11.03 1.07
CA ARG A 31 8.68 11.12 1.73
C ARG A 31 8.75 10.12 2.88
N ASN A 32 9.88 9.44 2.98
CA ASN A 32 10.16 8.47 4.05
C ASN A 32 11.28 9.01 4.96
N CYS A 33 11.15 8.82 6.27
CA CYS A 33 12.17 9.14 7.27
C CYS A 33 12.61 7.85 7.96
N PHE A 34 13.92 7.61 8.07
CA PHE A 34 14.48 6.38 8.63
C PHE A 34 15.38 6.66 9.82
N PHE A 35 15.21 5.88 10.88
CA PHE A 35 16.04 5.93 12.08
C PHE A 35 16.48 4.51 12.45
N ALA A 36 17.76 4.34 12.75
CA ALA A 36 18.31 3.08 13.23
C ALA A 36 19.32 3.37 14.34
N THR A 37 19.14 2.73 15.49
CA THR A 37 20.07 2.83 16.62
C THR A 37 20.12 1.51 17.38
N ALA A 38 21.28 1.19 17.94
CA ALA A 38 21.36 0.23 19.04
C ALA A 38 20.94 0.94 20.33
N ILE A 39 20.20 0.25 21.20
CA ILE A 39 19.78 0.76 22.51
C ILE A 39 20.52 -0.07 23.56
N GLU A 40 21.45 0.58 24.27
CA GLU A 40 22.18 -0.05 25.36
C GLU A 40 21.28 -0.24 26.58
N PRO A 41 21.52 -1.26 27.44
CA PRO A 41 20.75 -1.47 28.66
C PRO A 41 20.66 -0.20 29.52
N GLY A 42 19.44 0.19 29.90
CA GLY A 42 19.18 1.39 30.70
C GLY A 42 19.13 2.70 29.92
N THR A 43 19.37 2.69 28.61
CA THR A 43 19.16 3.85 27.74
C THR A 43 17.76 3.86 27.14
N SER A 44 17.33 5.04 26.68
CA SER A 44 16.06 5.21 25.97
C SER A 44 16.31 5.96 24.66
N TRP A 45 15.49 5.65 23.66
CA TRP A 45 15.48 6.36 22.39
C TRP A 45 14.12 7.02 22.18
N ALA A 46 14.15 8.25 21.65
CA ALA A 46 12.95 9.01 21.34
C ALA A 46 12.97 9.43 19.86
N LEU A 47 11.78 9.43 19.24
CA LEU A 47 11.61 9.85 17.86
C LEU A 47 11.92 11.35 17.71
N PRO A 48 12.86 11.76 16.84
CA PRO A 48 13.16 13.17 16.63
C PRO A 48 12.01 13.85 15.86
N THR A 49 11.11 14.52 16.57
CA THR A 49 9.87 15.09 15.99
C THR A 49 10.13 16.18 14.94
N ASN A 50 11.26 16.88 15.03
CA ASN A 50 11.69 17.86 14.04
C ASN A 50 11.94 17.26 12.64
N GLN A 51 12.33 15.99 12.56
CA GLN A 51 12.62 15.30 11.30
C GLN A 51 11.33 14.87 10.57
N ILE A 52 10.21 14.74 11.27
CA ILE A 52 8.92 14.34 10.70
C ILE A 52 7.92 15.51 10.57
N ALA A 53 8.28 16.71 11.02
CA ALA A 53 7.39 17.88 11.05
C ALA A 53 6.88 18.32 9.67
N GLY A 54 7.57 17.94 8.58
CA GLY A 54 7.15 18.23 7.21
C GLY A 54 6.20 17.20 6.59
N LEU A 55 5.81 16.15 7.32
CA LEU A 55 4.89 15.13 6.84
C LEU A 55 3.44 15.53 7.15
N GLN A 56 2.53 15.24 6.22
CA GLN A 56 1.10 15.49 6.43
C GLN A 56 0.53 14.52 7.47
N PRO A 57 -0.08 15.00 8.58
CA PRO A 57 -0.51 14.13 9.69
C PRO A 57 -1.50 13.04 9.26
N ASP A 58 -2.44 13.37 8.38
CA ASP A 58 -3.50 12.45 7.93
C ASP A 58 -2.98 11.30 7.05
N THR A 59 -1.75 11.41 6.54
CA THR A 59 -1.12 10.38 5.68
C THR A 59 0.05 9.68 6.35
N LEU A 60 0.34 10.00 7.61
CA LEU A 60 1.52 9.49 8.31
C LEU A 60 1.30 8.03 8.74
N GLU A 61 2.11 7.13 8.18
CA GLU A 61 2.24 5.75 8.64
C GLU A 61 3.64 5.53 9.24
N GLY A 62 3.73 4.74 10.31
CA GLY A 62 4.97 4.43 10.99
C GLY A 62 5.12 2.94 11.30
N GLN A 63 6.35 2.45 11.27
CA GLN A 63 6.72 1.09 11.66
C GLN A 63 7.95 1.14 12.58
N VAL A 64 7.98 0.27 13.59
CA VAL A 64 9.09 0.14 14.53
C VAL A 64 9.49 -1.33 14.59
N LEU A 65 10.75 -1.61 14.27
CA LEU A 65 11.35 -2.94 14.41
C LEU A 65 12.31 -2.95 15.60
N LEU A 66 12.00 -3.77 16.61
CA LEU A 66 12.88 -4.00 17.75
C LEU A 66 13.46 -5.41 17.69
N THR A 67 14.79 -5.52 17.65
CA THR A 67 15.49 -6.81 17.51
C THR A 67 16.81 -6.80 18.26
N SER A 68 17.18 -7.94 18.84
CA SER A 68 18.49 -8.20 19.45
C SER A 68 19.54 -8.73 18.47
N ARG A 69 19.18 -8.83 17.18
CA ARG A 69 20.03 -9.28 16.06
C ARG A 69 20.16 -8.16 15.03
N PRO A 70 21.21 -8.15 14.18
CA PRO A 70 21.36 -7.16 13.11
C PRO A 70 20.04 -6.92 12.36
N PRO A 71 19.54 -5.69 12.31
CA PRO A 71 18.17 -5.43 11.83
C PRO A 71 18.11 -5.51 10.31
N LEU A 72 17.23 -6.38 9.81
CA LEU A 72 16.76 -6.38 8.42
C LEU A 72 15.26 -6.10 8.42
N ASP A 73 14.87 -4.93 7.93
CA ASP A 73 13.47 -4.54 7.81
C ASP A 73 12.86 -5.08 6.50
N VAL A 74 12.42 -6.33 6.53
CA VAL A 74 11.79 -7.00 5.39
C VAL A 74 10.44 -6.37 5.05
N SER A 75 9.72 -5.85 6.05
CA SER A 75 8.40 -5.24 5.85
C SER A 75 8.47 -4.02 4.95
N ARG A 76 9.51 -3.20 5.13
CA ARG A 76 9.78 -2.04 4.28
C ARG A 76 9.98 -2.45 2.82
N TYR A 77 10.87 -3.40 2.55
CA TYR A 77 11.17 -3.81 1.17
C TYR A 77 9.94 -4.32 0.44
N ILE A 78 9.11 -5.12 1.09
CA ILE A 78 7.89 -5.65 0.48
C ILE A 78 6.92 -4.51 0.14
N ARG A 79 6.76 -3.51 1.02
CA ARG A 79 5.91 -2.34 0.75
C ARG A 79 6.43 -1.50 -0.42
N GLU A 80 7.74 -1.30 -0.50
CA GLU A 80 8.38 -0.58 -1.61
C GLU A 80 8.17 -1.31 -2.95
N LEU A 81 8.23 -2.64 -2.95
CA LEU A 81 7.95 -3.47 -4.13
C LEU A 81 6.48 -3.43 -4.54
N PHE A 82 5.54 -3.43 -3.59
CA PHE A 82 4.10 -3.32 -3.88
C PHE A 82 3.66 -1.92 -4.32
N ALA A 83 4.36 -0.88 -3.89
CA ALA A 83 4.02 0.51 -4.24
C ALA A 83 4.53 0.94 -5.63
N TYR A 84 5.29 0.09 -6.33
CA TYR A 84 5.92 0.44 -7.59
C TYR A 84 4.88 0.55 -8.73
N PRO A 85 4.71 1.74 -9.36
CA PRO A 85 3.61 1.97 -10.30
C PRO A 85 3.96 1.62 -11.76
N TYR A 86 5.16 1.10 -12.01
CA TYR A 86 5.71 0.88 -13.35
C TYR A 86 5.82 -0.61 -13.67
N GLY A 87 5.67 -0.95 -14.96
CA GLY A 87 5.55 -2.32 -15.45
C GLY A 87 6.73 -2.81 -16.31
N CYS A 88 7.95 -2.31 -16.09
CA CYS A 88 9.12 -2.93 -16.73
C CYS A 88 9.25 -4.40 -16.30
N LEU A 89 9.90 -5.24 -17.10
CA LEU A 89 10.00 -6.67 -16.83
C LEU A 89 10.60 -6.95 -15.45
N GLU A 90 11.70 -6.29 -15.12
CA GLU A 90 12.38 -6.43 -13.83
C GLU A 90 11.52 -5.97 -12.65
N GLN A 91 10.79 -4.86 -12.80
CA GLN A 91 9.91 -4.32 -11.76
C GLN A 91 8.73 -5.24 -11.51
N THR A 92 8.19 -5.78 -12.59
CA THR A 92 7.06 -6.71 -12.56
C THR A 92 7.45 -8.01 -11.86
N ILE A 93 8.61 -8.58 -12.20
CA ILE A 93 9.15 -9.77 -11.52
C ILE A 93 9.43 -9.46 -10.04
N SER A 94 10.04 -8.30 -9.75
CA SER A 94 10.38 -7.91 -8.37
C SER A 94 9.13 -7.72 -7.51
N GLY A 95 8.07 -7.10 -8.04
CA GLY A 95 6.80 -6.90 -7.33
C GLY A 95 6.02 -8.19 -7.09
N LEU A 96 6.16 -9.20 -7.96
CA LEU A 96 5.52 -10.51 -7.79
C LEU A 96 6.25 -11.39 -6.77
N TYR A 97 7.56 -11.20 -6.58
CA TYR A 97 8.41 -12.04 -5.75
C TYR A 97 7.88 -12.24 -4.31
N PRO A 98 7.46 -11.21 -3.56
CA PRO A 98 6.88 -11.40 -2.23
C PRO A 98 5.60 -12.23 -2.23
N SER A 99 4.80 -12.13 -3.30
CA SER A 99 3.56 -12.90 -3.42
C SER A 99 3.82 -14.39 -3.67
N LEU A 100 4.96 -14.77 -4.26
CA LEU A 100 5.33 -16.17 -4.48
C LEU A 100 5.80 -16.87 -3.20
N PHE A 101 6.52 -16.14 -2.34
CA PHE A 101 7.20 -16.71 -1.18
C PHE A 101 6.55 -16.37 0.16
N SER A 102 5.40 -15.71 0.16
CA SER A 102 4.70 -15.35 1.40
C SER A 102 3.20 -15.60 1.29
N THR A 103 2.61 -15.94 2.43
CA THR A 103 1.16 -16.09 2.61
C THR A 103 0.54 -14.81 3.15
N GLN A 104 -0.79 -14.68 3.03
CA GLN A 104 -1.53 -13.61 3.70
C GLN A 104 -1.23 -13.56 5.21
N ALA A 105 -1.14 -14.72 5.86
CA ALA A 105 -0.90 -14.81 7.29
C ALA A 105 0.48 -14.28 7.69
N GLU A 106 1.52 -14.57 6.90
CA GLU A 106 2.89 -14.07 7.14
C GLU A 106 2.99 -12.57 6.91
N LEU A 107 2.41 -12.07 5.81
CA LEU A 107 2.38 -10.65 5.50
C LEU A 107 1.61 -9.86 6.59
N ASN A 108 0.52 -10.42 7.10
CA ASN A 108 -0.22 -9.84 8.23
C ASN A 108 0.61 -9.80 9.52
N LYS A 109 1.39 -10.84 9.83
CA LYS A 109 2.25 -10.87 11.03
C LYS A 109 3.28 -9.75 11.03
N ILE A 110 3.74 -9.34 9.85
CA ILE A 110 4.71 -8.25 9.69
C ILE A 110 4.04 -6.90 9.37
N GLY A 111 2.71 -6.80 9.53
CA GLY A 111 1.94 -5.57 9.41
C GLY A 111 1.67 -5.11 7.98
N ILE A 112 1.85 -5.96 6.97
CA ILE A 112 1.54 -5.66 5.57
C ILE A 112 0.12 -6.09 5.26
N LYS A 113 -0.74 -5.12 4.95
CA LYS A 113 -2.10 -5.38 4.43
C LYS A 113 -1.98 -5.72 2.95
N THR A 114 -2.42 -6.92 2.60
CA THR A 114 -2.31 -7.49 1.24
C THR A 114 -3.62 -8.17 0.85
N GLN A 115 -3.73 -8.49 -0.44
CA GLN A 115 -4.76 -9.32 -1.06
C GLN A 115 -4.79 -10.75 -0.48
N THR A 116 -5.99 -11.34 -0.44
CA THR A 116 -6.23 -12.68 0.11
C THR A 116 -5.37 -13.73 -0.59
N ASP A 117 -5.13 -14.89 0.04
CA ASP A 117 -4.36 -15.96 -0.63
C ASP A 117 -5.00 -16.41 -1.95
N ALA A 118 -6.33 -16.38 -2.07
CA ALA A 118 -7.03 -16.70 -3.32
C ALA A 118 -6.74 -15.65 -4.40
N ASP A 119 -6.85 -14.36 -4.07
CA ASP A 119 -6.56 -13.26 -4.99
C ASP A 119 -5.07 -13.21 -5.36
N ARG A 120 -4.19 -13.50 -4.40
CA ARG A 120 -2.74 -13.62 -4.60
C ARG A 120 -2.40 -14.74 -5.59
N HIS A 121 -2.98 -15.93 -5.41
CA HIS A 121 -2.78 -17.03 -6.36
C HIS A 121 -3.31 -16.68 -7.76
N LYS A 122 -4.47 -16.03 -7.84
CA LYS A 122 -5.02 -15.56 -9.12
C LYS A 122 -4.10 -14.54 -9.79
N ALA A 123 -3.53 -13.60 -9.03
CA ALA A 123 -2.57 -12.63 -9.55
C ALA A 123 -1.31 -13.30 -10.11
N ILE A 124 -0.81 -14.35 -9.46
CA ILE A 124 0.32 -15.18 -9.95
C ILE A 124 -0.07 -15.96 -11.20
N GLU A 125 -1.28 -16.52 -11.25
CA GLU A 125 -1.76 -17.29 -12.40
C GLU A 125 -1.94 -16.44 -13.66
N VAL A 126 -2.46 -15.21 -13.51
CA VAL A 126 -2.52 -14.23 -14.60
C VAL A 126 -1.12 -13.85 -15.10
N PHE A 127 -0.11 -13.92 -14.21
CA PHE A 127 1.29 -13.70 -14.53
C PHE A 127 2.03 -14.92 -15.06
N ARG A 128 1.35 -16.06 -15.21
CA ARG A 128 1.95 -17.26 -15.81
C ARG A 128 2.26 -16.96 -17.26
N ILE A 129 3.54 -16.69 -17.51
CA ILE A 129 4.14 -16.43 -18.81
C ILE A 129 3.62 -17.49 -19.80
N CYS A 130 3.01 -17.03 -20.90
CA CYS A 130 2.77 -17.85 -22.08
C CYS A 130 4.09 -18.41 -22.63
#